data_AF-A0A383CPC8-F1
#
_entry.id   AF-A0A383CPC8-F1
#
_cell.length_a   1.000
_cell.length_b   1.000
_cell.length_c   1.000
_cell.angle_alpha   90.00
_cell.angle_beta   90.00
_cell.angle_gamma   90.00
#
_symmetry.space_group_name_H-M   'P 1'
#
loop_
_entity.id
_entity.type
_entity.pdbx_description
1 polymer ?
#
loop_
_entity_poly.entity_id
_entity_poly.type
_entity_poly.pdbx_seq_one_letter_code
_entity_poly.pdbx_strand_id
1 'polypeptide(L)' 'MTKTKIFLTLSLIWIVLVGYLTWFNKPKTFQWDEWIWFGVVPALIPYLFFAIWKPNEFAKFISCIKSLFNNK' A
#
# COMPACT_ATOMS: atom_id res chain seq x y z
N MET A 1 -2.69 -0.47 -19.97
CA MET A 1 -2.82 -0.39 -18.49
C MET A 1 -2.25 0.93 -18.02
N THR A 2 -2.97 1.69 -17.18
CA THR A 2 -2.40 2.91 -16.60
C THR A 2 -1.31 2.54 -15.60
N LYS A 3 -0.15 3.21 -15.64
CA LYS A 3 1.02 2.93 -14.79
C LYS A 3 0.65 2.85 -13.30
N THR A 4 -0.29 3.69 -12.86
CA THR A 4 -0.86 3.71 -11.50
C THR A 4 -1.49 2.38 -11.09
N LYS A 5 -2.24 1.73 -11.99
CA LYS A 5 -2.85 0.41 -11.68
C LYS A 5 -1.79 -0.64 -11.44
N ILE A 6 -0.71 -0.62 -12.22
CA ILE A 6 0.41 -1.56 -12.05
C ILE A 6 1.06 -1.36 -10.69
N PHE A 7 1.40 -0.11 -10.31
CA PHE A 7 2.01 0.16 -9.01
C PHE A 7 1.11 -0.23 -7.83
N LEU A 8 -0.18 0.09 -7.88
CA LEU A 8 -1.12 -0.29 -6.83
C LEU A 8 -1.27 -1.80 -6.70
N THR A 9 -1.36 -2.53 -7.83
CA THR A 9 -1.43 -3.99 -7.82
C THR A 9 -0.13 -4.59 -7.27
N LEU A 10 1.04 -4.05 -7.65
CA LEU A 10 2.33 -4.51 -7.15
C LEU A 10 2.46 -4.30 -5.64
N SER A 11 2.03 -3.14 -5.13
CA SER A 11 1.98 -2.84 -3.70
C SER A 11 1.06 -3.80 -2.95
N LEU A 12 -0.12 -4.10 -3.50
CA LEU A 12 -1.05 -5.07 -2.90
C LEU A 12 -0.44 -6.47 -2.85
N ILE A 13 0.14 -6.93 -3.97
CA ILE A 13 0.81 -8.24 -4.06
C ILE A 13 1.94 -8.32 -3.03
N TRP A 14 2.75 -7.28 -2.86
CA TRP A 14 3.81 -7.24 -1.87
C TRP A 14 3.29 -7.43 -0.45
N ILE A 15 2.29 -6.65 -0.04
CA ILE A 15 1.70 -6.73 1.31
C ILE A 15 1.19 -8.15 1.59
N VAL A 16 0.47 -8.73 0.62
CA VAL A 16 -0.09 -10.09 0.73
C VAL A 16 1.02 -11.14 0.79
N LEU A 17 2.06 -11.02 -0.05
CA LEU A 17 3.18 -11.94 -0.09
C LEU A 17 3.94 -11.95 1.24
N VAL A 18 4.32 -10.78 1.76
CA VAL A 18 5.04 -10.69 3.04
C VAL A 18 4.15 -11.16 4.19
N GLY A 19 2.85 -10.89 4.15
CA GLY A 19 1.90 -11.38 5.15
C GLY A 19 1.79 -12.90 5.13
N TYR A 20 1.76 -13.51 3.95
CA TYR A 20 1.79 -14.96 3.81
C TYR A 20 3.08 -15.58 4.36
N LEU A 21 4.24 -14.99 4.04
CA LEU A 21 5.53 -15.45 4.57
C LEU A 21 5.58 -15.35 6.10
N THR A 22 5.03 -14.27 6.66
CA THR A 22 4.92 -14.07 8.12
C THR A 22 4.06 -15.15 8.77
N TRP A 23 2.92 -15.47 8.16
CA TRP A 23 2.03 -16.52 8.65
C TRP A 23 2.64 -17.93 8.53
N PHE A 24 3.32 -18.22 7.43
CA PHE A 24 3.89 -19.54 7.13
C PHE A 24 5.18 -19.84 7.90
N ASN A 25 5.88 -18.82 8.41
CA ASN A 25 7.18 -18.99 9.05
C ASN A 25 7.12 -19.90 10.30
N LYS A 26 7.84 -21.04 10.23
CA LYS A 26 8.03 -21.98 11.35
C LYS A 26 9.53 -22.32 11.47
N PRO A 27 10.21 -22.01 12.59
CA PRO A 27 9.71 -21.38 13.81
C PRO A 27 9.30 -19.91 13.61
N LYS A 28 8.39 -19.39 14.46
CA LYS A 28 7.84 -18.03 14.39
C LYS A 28 8.87 -16.94 14.79
N THR A 29 9.98 -16.86 14.08
CA THR A 29 10.98 -15.81 14.24
C THR A 29 10.55 -14.47 13.64
N PHE A 30 9.54 -14.49 12.79
CA PHE A 30 8.98 -13.31 12.16
C PHE A 30 7.54 -13.16 12.65
N GLN A 31 7.27 -12.09 13.39
CA GLN A 31 5.97 -11.85 14.01
C GLN A 31 5.15 -10.90 13.13
N TRP A 32 3.89 -10.73 13.52
CA TRP A 32 2.96 -9.85 12.80
C TRP A 32 3.35 -8.37 12.89
N ASP A 33 4.10 -7.97 13.93
CA ASP A 33 4.64 -6.62 14.06
C ASP A 33 5.69 -6.33 12.98
N GLU A 34 6.58 -7.29 12.68
CA GLU A 34 7.55 -7.17 11.59
C GLU A 34 6.85 -7.11 10.22
N TRP A 35 5.74 -7.82 10.02
CA TRP A 35 4.97 -7.69 8.78
C TRP A 35 4.48 -6.25 8.54
N ILE A 36 4.11 -5.52 9.60
CA ILE A 36 3.73 -4.10 9.45
C ILE A 36 4.95 -3.30 8.97
N TRP A 37 6.11 -3.50 9.61
CA TRP A 37 7.34 -2.77 9.30
C TRP A 37 7.98 -3.11 7.94
N PHE A 38 7.84 -4.35 7.45
CA PHE A 38 8.48 -4.82 6.21
C PHE A 38 7.51 -5.05 5.04
N GLY A 39 6.23 -5.27 5.33
CA GLY A 39 5.17 -5.44 4.33
C GLY A 39 4.43 -4.13 4.07
N VAL A 40 3.74 -3.62 5.09
CA VAL A 40 2.80 -2.50 4.94
C VAL A 40 3.51 -1.17 4.77
N VAL A 41 4.42 -0.82 5.68
CA VAL A 41 5.13 0.47 5.65
C VAL A 41 5.87 0.67 4.33
N PRO A 42 6.70 -0.27 3.82
CA PRO A 42 7.45 -0.07 2.59
C PRO A 42 6.56 0.02 1.36
N ALA A 43 5.42 -0.69 1.34
CA ALA A 43 4.44 -0.59 0.27
C ALA A 43 3.75 0.77 0.22
N LEU A 44 3.55 1.42 1.37
CA LEU A 44 2.89 2.74 1.48
C LEU A 44 3.86 3.92 1.31
N ILE A 45 5.14 3.75 1.64
CA ILE A 45 6.16 4.81 1.59
C ILE A 45 6.16 5.61 0.28
N PRO A 46 6.15 5.00 -0.92
CA PRO A 46 6.14 5.77 -2.18
C PRO A 46 4.94 6.70 -2.32
N TYR A 47 3.78 6.31 -1.78
CA TYR A 47 2.56 7.11 -1.80
C TYR A 47 2.61 8.24 -0.75
N LEU A 48 3.27 8.01 0.40
CA LEU A 48 3.54 9.06 1.38
C LEU A 48 4.51 10.11 0.81
N PHE A 49 5.58 9.68 0.14
CA PHE A 49 6.48 10.58 -0.59
C PHE A 49 5.71 11.36 -1.67
N PHE A 50 4.83 10.70 -2.41
CA PHE A 50 3.98 11.37 -3.39
C PHE A 50 3.06 12.43 -2.75
N ALA A 51 2.49 12.15 -1.58
CA ALA A 51 1.66 13.11 -0.85
C ALA A 51 2.44 14.34 -0.37
N ILE A 52 3.67 14.16 0.11
CA ILE A 52 4.53 15.26 0.59
C ILE A 52 5.03 16.12 -0.58
N TRP A 53 5.52 15.51 -1.67
CA TRP A 53 6.13 16.24 -2.78
C TRP A 53 5.13 16.80 -3.80
N LYS A 54 3.96 16.17 -3.96
CA LYS A 54 2.93 16.60 -4.91
C LYS A 54 1.54 16.67 -4.25
N PRO A 55 1.36 17.56 -3.27
CA PRO A 55 0.14 17.62 -2.46
C PRO A 55 -1.12 17.92 -3.30
N ASN A 56 -1.01 18.74 -4.35
CA ASN A 56 -2.14 19.08 -5.22
C ASN A 56 -2.65 17.87 -6.03
N GLU A 57 -1.73 17.07 -6.58
CA GLU A 57 -2.07 15.85 -7.33
C GLU A 57 -2.64 14.78 -6.38
N PHE A 58 -2.07 14.67 -5.18
CA PHE A 58 -2.59 13.80 -4.14
C PHE A 58 -4.01 14.20 -3.71
N ALA A 59 -4.27 15.50 -3.49
CA ALA A 59 -5.61 15.99 -3.15
C ALA A 59 -6.63 15.67 -4.25
N LYS A 60 -6.25 15.78 -5.52
CA LYS A 60 -7.07 15.39 -6.68
C LYS A 60 -7.35 13.89 -6.73
N PHE A 61 -6.36 13.07 -6.37
CA PHE A 61 -6.54 11.62 -6.24
C PHE A 61 -7.53 11.28 -5.10
N ILE A 62 -7.37 11.90 -3.92
CA ILE A 62 -8.27 11.68 -2.79
C ILE A 62 -9.69 12.18 -3.08
N SER A 63 -9.84 13.32 -3.77
CA SER A 63 -11.17 13.82 -4.15
C SER A 63 -11.86 12.89 -5.15
N CYS A 64 -11.12 12.31 -6.09
CA CYS A 64 -11.61 11.27 -7.00
C CYS A 64 -12.07 10.02 -6.24
N ILE A 65 -11.28 9.53 -5.28
CA ILE A 65 -11.68 8.41 -4.41
C ILE A 65 -12.93 8.76 -3.61
N LYS A 66 -12.99 9.94 -3.00
CA LYS A 66 -14.16 10.39 -2.24
C LYS A 66 -15.40 10.43 -3.14
N SER A 67 -15.26 10.92 -4.37
CA SER A 67 -16.34 10.93 -5.36
C SER A 67 -16.86 9.53 -5.66
N LEU A 68 -15.98 8.52 -5.79
CA LEU A 68 -16.38 7.12 -6.00
C LEU A 68 -17.28 6.56 -4.88
N PHE A 69 -17.05 6.94 -3.62
CA PHE A 69 -17.84 6.47 -2.48
C PHE A 69 -19.05 7.35 -2.16
N ASN A 70 -19.03 8.61 -2.60
CA ASN A 70 -20.08 9.59 -2.34
C ASN A 70 -21.11 9.69 -3.49
N ASN A 71 -20.93 8.92 -4.56
CA ASN A 71 -21.86 8.87 -5.70
C ASN A 71 -23.05 7.93 -5.43
N LYS A 72 -23.64 8.06 -4.23
CA LYS A 72 -24.81 7.33 -3.77
C LYS A 72 -25.90 8.29 -3.35
#